data_AF-A0AA43U5E5-F1
#
_entry.id   AF-A0AA43U5E5-F1
#
_cell.length_a   1.000
_cell.length_b   1.000
_cell.length_c   1.000
_cell.angle_alpha   90.00
_cell.angle_beta   90.00
_cell.angle_gamma   90.00
#
_symmetry.space_group_name_H-M   'P 1'
#
loop_
_entity.id
_entity.type
_entity.pdbx_description
1 polymer ?
#
loop_
_entity_poly.entity_id
_entity_poly.type
_entity_poly.pdbx_seq_one_letter_code
_entity_poly.pdbx_strand_id
1 'polypeptide(L)' 'LKKDLGLAMVFISHDIQTVRYISDRIVVMNKGQMVETGPAKEVMANPQDDYTKLLLGAAPSLLHPDASVLK' A
#
# COMPACT_ATOMS: atom_id res chain seq x y z
N LEU A 1 0.26 -8.81 -19.07
CA LEU A 1 -0.74 -9.85 -18.75
C LEU A 1 -2.12 -9.30 -18.38
N LYS A 2 -2.29 -8.59 -17.24
CA LYS A 2 -3.61 -8.04 -16.84
C LYS A 2 -4.24 -7.13 -17.90
N LYS A 3 -3.44 -6.21 -18.46
CA LYS A 3 -3.85 -5.29 -19.54
C LYS A 3 -4.15 -6.03 -20.84
N ASP A 4 -3.30 -6.97 -21.21
CA ASP A 4 -3.40 -7.69 -22.49
C ASP A 4 -4.58 -8.65 -22.55
N LEU A 5 -5.02 -9.15 -21.39
CA LEU A 5 -6.18 -10.04 -21.25
C LEU A 5 -7.46 -9.33 -20.80
N GLY A 6 -7.43 -8.01 -20.60
CA GLY A 6 -8.60 -7.22 -20.16
C GLY A 6 -9.16 -7.64 -18.79
N LEU A 7 -8.32 -8.13 -17.87
CA LEU A 7 -8.76 -8.70 -16.61
C LEU A 7 -9.02 -7.64 -15.53
N ALA A 8 -10.18 -7.73 -14.88
CA ALA A 8 -10.43 -7.06 -13.61
C ALA A 8 -9.90 -7.93 -12.46
N MET A 9 -9.10 -7.35 -11.57
CA MET A 9 -8.48 -8.05 -10.45
C MET A 9 -8.58 -7.21 -9.19
N VAL A 10 -9.01 -7.85 -8.10
CA VAL A 10 -8.98 -7.29 -6.74
C VAL A 10 -7.87 -8.02 -5.99
N PHE A 11 -6.92 -7.24 -5.46
CA PHE A 11 -5.80 -7.77 -4.68
C PHE A 11 -5.89 -7.22 -3.26
N ILE A 12 -5.87 -8.10 -2.26
CA ILE A 12 -6.01 -7.76 -0.84
C ILE A 12 -4.72 -8.22 -0.14
N SER A 13 -4.06 -7.29 0.56
CA SER A 13 -2.84 -7.56 1.31
C SER A 13 -2.77 -6.64 2.53
N HIS A 14 -1.97 -7.05 3.52
CA HIS A 14 -1.58 -6.24 4.66
C HIS A 14 -0.28 -5.44 4.39
N ASP A 15 0.49 -5.84 3.38
CA ASP A 15 1.71 -5.14 2.97
C ASP A 15 1.41 -4.14 1.85
N ILE A 16 1.50 -2.86 2.21
CA ILE A 16 1.23 -1.74 1.33
C ILE A 16 2.28 -1.59 0.21
N GLN A 17 3.52 -2.06 0.41
CA GLN A 17 4.58 -2.01 -0.60
C GLN A 17 4.30 -2.98 -1.75
N THR A 18 3.85 -4.19 -1.45
CA THR A 18 3.46 -5.16 -2.47
C THR A 18 2.26 -4.68 -3.30
N VAL A 19 1.26 -4.07 -2.65
CA VAL A 19 0.04 -3.58 -3.33
C VAL A 19 0.38 -2.52 -4.39
N ARG A 20 1.37 -1.65 -4.12
CA ARG A 20 1.82 -0.61 -5.06
C ARG A 20 2.24 -1.17 -6.43
N TYR A 21 2.89 -2.33 -6.47
CA TYR A 21 3.42 -2.89 -7.72
C TYR A 21 2.37 -3.61 -8.55
N ILE A 22 1.30 -4.07 -7.91
CA ILE A 22 0.29 -4.94 -8.53
C ILE A 22 -0.96 -4.13 -8.94
N SER A 23 -1.30 -3.10 -8.16
CA SER A 23 -2.58 -2.41 -8.25
C SER A 23 -2.47 -1.05 -8.93
N ASP A 24 -3.44 -0.74 -9.79
CA ASP A 24 -3.59 0.58 -10.42
C ASP A 24 -4.17 1.61 -9.43
N ARG A 25 -5.08 1.15 -8.56
CA ARG A 25 -5.75 1.92 -7.51
C ARG A 25 -5.64 1.20 -6.17
N ILE A 26 -5.57 1.97 -5.10
CA ILE A 26 -5.50 1.46 -3.72
C ILE A 26 -6.72 1.94 -2.95
N VAL A 27 -7.23 1.07 -2.09
CA VAL A 27 -8.20 1.38 -1.04
C VAL A 27 -7.58 0.93 0.27
N VAL A 28 -7.47 1.84 1.22
CA VAL A 28 -7.01 1.54 2.58
C VAL A 28 -8.24 1.41 3.47
N MET A 29 -8.28 0.33 4.23
CA MET A 29 -9.35 0.07 5.18
C MET A 29 -8.79 -0.05 6.59
N ASN A 30 -9.50 0.52 7.57
CA ASN A 30 -9.20 0.38 8.99
C ASN A 30 -10.49 0.09 9.75
N LYS A 31 -10.50 -0.95 10.60
CA LYS A 31 -11.67 -1.34 11.42
C LYS A 31 -12.99 -1.43 10.62
N GLY A 32 -12.91 -1.97 9.40
CA GLY A 32 -14.07 -2.14 8.53
C GLY A 32 -14.53 -0.88 7.80
N GLN A 33 -13.82 0.24 7.92
CA GLN A 33 -14.13 1.49 7.21
C GLN A 33 -13.07 1.80 6.16
N MET A 34 -13.50 2.33 5.02
CA MET A 34 -12.61 2.89 4.01
C MET A 34 -12.08 4.23 4.53
N VAL A 35 -10.77 4.33 4.72
CA VAL A 35 -10.13 5.55 5.24
C VAL A 35 -9.43 6.35 4.16
N GLU A 36 -8.97 5.69 3.08
CA GLU A 36 -8.31 6.37 1.97
C GLU A 36 -8.50 5.62 0.65
N THR A 37 -8.59 6.35 -0.46
CA THR A 37 -8.62 5.74 -1.80
C THR A 37 -8.01 6.68 -2.84
N GLY A 38 -7.29 6.10 -3.81
CA GLY A 38 -6.71 6.86 -4.89
C GLY A 38 -5.88 6.02 -5.84
N PRO A 39 -5.26 6.65 -6.87
CA PRO A 39 -4.22 6.02 -7.67
C PRO A 39 -3.11 5.49 -6.75
N ALA A 40 -2.58 4.30 -7.03
CA ALA A 40 -1.56 3.69 -6.19
C ALA A 40 -0.37 4.63 -5.93
N LYS A 41 0.08 5.36 -6.96
CA LYS A 41 1.19 6.32 -6.84
C LYS A 41 0.90 7.47 -5.88
N GLU A 42 -0.34 7.96 -5.83
CA GLU A 42 -0.71 9.12 -5.02
C GLU A 42 -0.86 8.73 -3.55
N VAL A 43 -1.56 7.61 -3.27
CA VAL A 43 -1.71 7.06 -1.91
C VAL A 43 -0.35 6.73 -1.28
N MET A 44 0.64 6.32 -2.08
CA MET A 44 2.00 6.05 -1.59
C MET A 44 2.84 7.30 -1.39
N ALA A 45 2.74 8.29 -2.30
CA ALA A 45 3.62 9.46 -2.30
C ALA A 45 3.11 10.61 -1.42
N ASN A 46 1.79 10.72 -1.28
CA ASN A 46 1.13 11.78 -0.51
C ASN A 46 -0.08 11.23 0.26
N PRO A 47 0.14 10.28 1.19
CA PRO A 47 -0.93 9.71 2.02
C PRO A 47 -1.61 10.81 2.85
N GLN A 48 -2.94 10.89 2.77
CA GLN A 48 -3.71 11.88 3.53
C GLN A 48 -4.09 11.36 4.92
N ASP A 49 -4.46 10.08 5.03
CA ASP A 49 -4.92 9.49 6.27
C ASP A 49 -3.75 9.08 7.18
N ASP A 50 -3.91 9.30 8.48
CA ASP A 50 -2.86 9.00 9.46
C ASP A 50 -2.59 7.49 9.59
N TYR A 51 -3.61 6.65 9.39
CA TYR A 51 -3.43 5.21 9.35
C TYR A 51 -2.63 4.78 8.13
N THR A 52 -2.88 5.38 6.96
CA THR A 52 -2.08 5.12 5.75
C THR A 52 -0.62 5.51 5.96
N LYS A 53 -0.36 6.67 6.58
CA LYS A 53 1.01 7.11 6.94
C LYS A 53 1.69 6.11 7.88
N LEU A 54 0.95 5.61 8.88
CA LEU A 54 1.45 4.60 9.81
C LEU A 54 1.78 3.28 9.10
N LEU A 55 0.92 2.81 8.19
CA LEU A 55 1.18 1.61 7.38
C LEU A 55 2.44 1.77 6.51
N LEU A 56 2.62 2.94 5.89
CA LEU A 56 3.79 3.23 5.06
C LEU A 56 5.09 3.30 5.88
N GLY A 57 5.03 3.83 7.10
CA GLY A 57 6.16 3.88 8.02
C GLY A 57 6.50 2.53 8.66
N ALA A 58 5.51 1.65 8.83
CA ALA A 58 5.69 0.31 9.39
C ALA A 58 6.12 -0.74 8.36
N ALA A 59 5.94 -0.46 7.06
CA ALA A 59 6.35 -1.37 6.00
C ALA A 59 7.88 -1.49 5.99
N PRO A 60 8.45 -2.72 5.92
CA PRO A 60 9.89 -2.92 5.79
C PRO A 60 10.38 -2.20 4.53
N SER A 61 11.12 -1.11 4.73
CA SER A 61 11.75 -0.43 3.62
C SER A 61 12.95 -1.26 3.17
N LEU A 62 12.93 -1.81 1.96
CA LEU A 62 14.14 -2.35 1.33
C LEU A 62 15.26 -1.29 1.19
N LEU A 63 14.93 0.00 1.41
CA LEU A 63 15.86 1.13 1.38
C LEU A 63 16.30 1.60 2.79
N HIS A 64 15.74 1.02 3.86
CA HIS A 64 16.25 1.17 5.22
C HIS A 64 16.42 -0.22 5.85
N PRO A 65 17.60 -0.85 5.74
CA PRO A 65 17.96 -1.93 6.65
C PRO A 65 18.12 -1.30 8.03
N ASP A 66 17.02 -1.15 8.76
CA ASP A 66 17.09 -0.62 10.11
C ASP A 66 17.62 -1.73 11.02
N ALA A 67 18.95 -1.77 11.13
CA ALA A 67 19.71 -2.68 11.98
C ALA A 67 19.53 -2.38 13.48
N SER A 68 18.54 -1.57 13.85
CA SER A 68 18.25 -1.14 15.21
C SER A 68 17.16 -1.98 15.91
N VAL A 69 16.49 -2.89 15.19
CA VAL A 69 15.45 -3.79 15.76
C VAL A 69 16.02 -5.05 16.44
N LEU A 70 17.35 -5.22 16.45
CA LEU A 70 18.06 -6.33 17.14
C LEU A 70 18.68 -5.89 18.48
N LYS A 71 17.91 -5.24 19.35
CA LYS A 71 18.27 -5.07 20.76
C LYS A 71 17.12 -5.45 21.67
#